data_AF-U1R1Z8-F1
#
_entry.id   AF-U1R1Z8-F1
#
_cell.length_a   1.000
_cell.length_b   1.000
_cell.length_c   1.000
_cell.angle_alpha   90.00
_cell.angle_beta   90.00
_cell.angle_gamma   90.00
#
_symmetry.space_group_name_H-M   'P 1'
#
loop_
_entity.id
_entity.type
_entity.pdbx_description
1 polymer ?
#
loop_
_entity_poly.entity_id
_entity_poly.type
_entity_poly.pdbx_seq_one_letter_code
_entity_poly.pdbx_strand_id
1 'polypeptide(L)'
;MPSFVTVDARVADSEFGFYQAVLDGVVTDAVPKHGVGTSELRERVHDRLAETAVGVVVAVDHVGEPGSLSAETLTELFATLPSTVSWLAVGRAPPDEVPLTQYTARSIRIDRYGRQALVDVLTARADDGTARRVLAYDHARRIAEWADGNAHHALSAAFVAVDRARVDGRASASEADVTAAIRAVPRESVSLGRVLALPENKRRVLATVVSLDPTERTSVSATTDAVVADPSVDLSAATVRRFLYELAETGVLERVQTEGTGKGRPPSRVEVRFPATVFRRLTDRQ
;
A
#
# COMPACT_ATOMS: atom_id res chain seq x y z
N MET A 1 2.58 -26.65 -16.37
CA MET A 1 1.55 -25.79 -15.77
C MET A 1 1.67 -24.41 -16.38
N PRO A 2 0.58 -23.66 -16.59
CA PRO A 2 0.66 -22.30 -17.09
C PRO A 2 1.54 -21.44 -16.19
N SER A 3 2.34 -20.56 -16.78
CA SER A 3 3.13 -19.59 -16.01
C SER A 3 2.21 -18.52 -15.43
N PHE A 4 2.51 -18.04 -14.23
CA PHE A 4 1.72 -17.02 -13.55
C PHE A 4 2.59 -15.81 -13.26
N VAL A 5 2.28 -14.69 -13.91
CA VAL A 5 3.02 -13.43 -13.83
C VAL A 5 2.21 -12.45 -13.01
N THR A 6 2.81 -11.84 -11.99
CA THR A 6 2.14 -10.83 -11.16
C THR A 6 2.72 -9.46 -11.46
N VAL A 7 1.84 -8.50 -11.74
CA VAL A 7 2.18 -7.09 -12.01
C VAL A 7 1.50 -6.25 -10.94
N ASP A 8 2.28 -5.49 -10.17
CA ASP A 8 1.74 -4.52 -9.21
C ASP A 8 1.56 -3.16 -9.91
N ALA A 9 0.31 -2.72 -10.11
CA ALA A 9 0.01 -1.48 -10.80
C ALA A 9 0.48 -0.22 -10.03
N ARG A 10 0.87 -0.35 -8.75
CA ARG A 10 1.49 0.74 -7.97
C ARG A 10 2.94 0.99 -8.37
N VAL A 11 3.59 0.01 -8.99
CA VAL A 11 4.98 0.08 -9.45
C VAL A 11 5.05 0.16 -10.98
N ALA A 12 4.19 -0.60 -11.67
CA ALA A 12 4.04 -0.56 -13.12
C ALA A 12 3.03 0.53 -13.53
N ASP A 13 3.40 1.79 -13.31
CA ASP A 13 2.55 2.97 -13.55
C ASP A 13 2.56 3.50 -14.99
N SER A 14 3.24 2.80 -15.90
CA SER A 14 3.41 3.16 -17.30
C SER A 14 3.35 1.92 -18.20
N GLU A 15 3.08 2.11 -19.49
CA GLU A 15 3.14 1.04 -20.49
C GLU A 15 4.50 0.32 -20.50
N PHE A 16 5.58 1.09 -20.40
CA PHE A 16 6.93 0.54 -20.28
C PHE A 16 7.05 -0.34 -19.02
N GLY A 17 6.61 0.17 -17.87
CA GLY A 17 6.65 -0.58 -16.60
C GLY A 17 5.82 -1.86 -16.66
N PHE A 18 4.67 -1.82 -17.34
CA PHE A 18 3.83 -3.01 -17.55
C PHE A 18 4.58 -4.08 -18.34
N TYR A 19 5.09 -3.78 -19.54
CA TYR A 19 5.79 -4.78 -20.35
C TYR A 19 7.09 -5.23 -19.68
N GLN A 20 7.79 -4.35 -18.98
CA GLN A 20 8.98 -4.73 -18.20
C GLN A 20 8.63 -5.74 -17.11
N ALA A 21 7.57 -5.48 -16.33
CA ALA A 21 7.13 -6.40 -15.26
C ALA A 21 6.63 -7.74 -15.83
N VAL A 22 5.92 -7.70 -16.96
CA VAL A 22 5.48 -8.93 -17.64
C VAL A 22 6.67 -9.74 -18.12
N LEU A 23 7.64 -9.08 -18.78
CA LEU A 23 8.84 -9.74 -19.28
C LEU A 23 9.65 -10.36 -18.14
N ASP A 24 9.88 -9.60 -17.06
CA ASP A 24 10.63 -10.04 -15.87
C ASP A 24 10.02 -11.29 -15.21
N GLY A 25 8.69 -11.44 -15.30
CA GLY A 25 7.99 -12.64 -14.81
C GLY A 25 8.07 -13.87 -15.71
N VAL A 26 8.49 -13.75 -16.97
CA VAL A 26 8.55 -14.87 -17.94
C VAL A 26 9.96 -15.22 -18.39
N VAL A 27 10.95 -14.37 -18.09
CA VAL A 27 12.37 -14.65 -18.34
C VAL A 27 13.12 -14.86 -17.03
N THR A 28 14.23 -15.60 -17.10
CA THR A 28 15.15 -15.77 -15.97
C THR A 28 16.25 -14.69 -15.96
N ASP A 29 16.51 -14.08 -17.12
CA ASP A 29 17.57 -13.10 -17.29
C ASP A 29 17.10 -11.70 -16.90
N ALA A 30 18.04 -10.87 -16.43
CA ALA A 30 17.72 -9.52 -16.00
C ALA A 30 17.16 -8.68 -17.17
N VAL A 31 15.95 -8.16 -16.98
CA VAL A 31 15.31 -7.26 -17.95
C VAL A 31 15.89 -5.85 -17.81
N PRO A 32 16.33 -5.20 -18.91
CA PRO A 32 16.82 -3.83 -18.88
C PRO A 32 15.78 -2.86 -18.31
N LYS A 33 16.20 -2.04 -17.35
CA LYS A 33 15.34 -1.01 -16.73
C LYS A 33 15.37 0.32 -17.50
N HIS A 34 16.41 0.56 -18.29
CA HIS A 34 16.64 1.78 -19.05
C HIS A 34 17.30 1.47 -20.39
N GLY A 35 17.23 2.41 -21.34
CA GLY A 35 17.93 2.33 -22.62
C GLY A 35 17.28 1.44 -23.67
N VAL A 36 16.08 0.94 -23.40
CA VAL A 36 15.25 0.14 -24.32
C VAL A 36 13.95 0.89 -24.55
N GLY A 37 13.44 0.90 -25.78
CA GLY A 37 12.15 1.53 -26.10
C GLY A 37 10.96 0.65 -25.68
N THR A 38 9.82 1.27 -25.41
CA THR A 38 8.57 0.55 -25.09
C THR A 38 8.18 -0.46 -26.16
N SER A 39 8.31 -0.09 -27.44
CA SER A 39 8.00 -0.99 -28.57
C SER A 39 8.90 -2.23 -28.59
N GLU A 40 10.19 -2.06 -28.28
CA GLU A 40 11.14 -3.17 -28.22
C GLU A 40 10.83 -4.12 -27.05
N LEU A 41 10.49 -3.59 -25.87
CA LEU A 41 10.01 -4.42 -24.77
C LEU A 41 8.73 -5.18 -25.14
N ARG A 42 7.79 -4.50 -25.80
CA ARG A 42 6.55 -5.11 -26.25
C ARG A 42 6.81 -6.28 -27.19
N GLU A 43 7.65 -6.10 -28.22
CA GLU A 43 8.03 -7.16 -29.16
C GLU A 43 8.64 -8.36 -28.44
N ARG A 44 9.61 -8.12 -27.54
CA ARG A 44 10.22 -9.19 -26.73
C ARG A 44 9.21 -9.95 -25.88
N VAL A 45 8.24 -9.26 -25.28
CA VAL A 45 7.15 -9.90 -24.54
C VAL A 45 6.30 -10.77 -25.47
N HIS A 46 5.95 -10.28 -26.66
CA HIS A 46 5.13 -11.02 -27.61
C HIS A 46 5.84 -12.28 -28.09
N ASP A 47 7.10 -12.15 -28.51
CA ASP A 47 7.91 -13.29 -28.96
C ASP A 47 8.00 -14.35 -27.88
N ARG A 48 8.30 -13.93 -26.65
CA ARG A 48 8.44 -14.85 -25.51
C ARG A 48 7.15 -15.55 -25.14
N LEU A 49 6.03 -14.83 -25.15
CA LEU A 49 4.71 -15.38 -24.83
C LEU A 49 4.18 -16.28 -25.96
N ALA A 50 4.53 -15.99 -27.22
CA ALA A 50 4.16 -16.81 -28.37
C ALA A 50 4.94 -18.14 -28.44
N GLU A 51 6.21 -18.15 -28.02
CA GLU A 51 7.02 -19.37 -27.91
C GLU A 51 6.54 -20.33 -26.81
N THR A 52 5.75 -19.84 -25.86
CA THR A 52 5.35 -20.63 -24.70
C THR A 52 4.16 -21.53 -25.07
N ALA A 53 4.44 -22.82 -25.28
CA ALA A 53 3.41 -23.84 -25.59
C ALA A 53 2.38 -24.04 -24.46
N VAL A 54 2.70 -23.63 -23.24
CA VAL A 54 1.82 -23.69 -22.07
C VAL A 54 1.34 -22.26 -21.80
N GLY A 55 0.04 -21.97 -21.89
CA GLY A 55 -0.49 -20.61 -21.78
C GLY A 55 -0.01 -19.84 -20.54
N VAL A 56 -0.02 -18.52 -20.60
CA VAL A 56 0.46 -17.63 -19.52
C VAL A 56 -0.71 -16.87 -18.91
N VAL A 57 -0.71 -16.70 -17.60
CA VAL A 57 -1.68 -15.86 -16.89
C VAL A 57 -0.97 -14.60 -16.37
N VAL A 58 -1.43 -13.43 -16.81
CA VAL A 58 -0.96 -12.13 -16.31
C VAL A 58 -1.95 -11.59 -15.30
N ALA A 59 -1.55 -11.52 -14.04
CA ALA A 59 -2.32 -10.99 -12.94
C ALA A 59 -1.87 -9.57 -12.59
N VAL A 60 -2.74 -8.59 -12.84
CA VAL A 60 -2.49 -7.19 -12.50
C VAL A 60 -3.21 -6.85 -11.20
N ASP A 61 -2.44 -6.55 -10.15
CA ASP A 61 -2.95 -6.17 -8.84
C ASP A 61 -3.06 -4.64 -8.71
N HIS A 62 -3.89 -4.17 -7.78
CA HIS A 62 -4.09 -2.76 -7.44
C HIS A 62 -4.59 -1.85 -8.57
N VAL A 63 -5.40 -2.41 -9.48
CA VAL A 63 -6.01 -1.65 -10.58
C VAL A 63 -6.93 -0.55 -10.04
N GLY A 64 -6.72 0.66 -10.56
CA GLY A 64 -7.51 1.84 -10.21
C GLY A 64 -7.08 2.51 -8.89
N GLU A 65 -5.97 2.10 -8.27
CA GLU A 65 -5.40 2.88 -7.16
C GLU A 65 -4.80 4.21 -7.68
N PRO A 66 -4.86 5.31 -6.91
CA PRO A 66 -4.34 6.59 -7.39
C PRO A 66 -2.84 6.51 -7.69
N GLY A 67 -2.45 6.94 -8.89
CA GLY A 67 -1.09 6.86 -9.41
C GLY A 67 -0.79 5.61 -10.25
N SER A 68 -1.73 4.66 -10.35
CA SER A 68 -1.61 3.52 -11.28
C SER A 68 -2.07 3.89 -12.69
N LEU A 69 -1.78 3.01 -13.65
CA LEU A 69 -2.42 3.03 -14.97
C LEU A 69 -3.96 3.04 -14.85
N SER A 70 -4.62 3.74 -15.77
CA SER A 70 -6.08 3.73 -15.83
C SER A 70 -6.62 2.40 -16.36
N ALA A 71 -7.89 2.11 -16.08
CA ALA A 71 -8.54 0.91 -16.56
C ALA A 71 -8.62 0.87 -18.10
N GLU A 72 -8.77 2.03 -18.74
CA GLU A 72 -8.77 2.17 -20.20
C GLU A 72 -7.40 1.83 -20.78
N THR A 73 -6.32 2.39 -20.23
CA THR A 73 -4.96 2.05 -20.67
C THR A 73 -4.67 0.57 -20.45
N LEU A 74 -5.06 -0.02 -19.32
CA LEU A 74 -4.89 -1.47 -19.10
C LEU A 74 -5.69 -2.30 -20.10
N THR A 75 -6.87 -1.85 -20.51
CA THR A 75 -7.67 -2.52 -21.56
C THR A 75 -6.90 -2.54 -22.88
N GLU A 76 -6.33 -1.40 -23.28
CA GLU A 76 -5.51 -1.30 -24.48
C GLU A 76 -4.30 -2.23 -24.41
N LEU A 77 -3.62 -2.29 -23.26
CA LEU A 77 -2.48 -3.19 -23.05
C LEU A 77 -2.89 -4.67 -23.11
N PHE A 78 -4.03 -5.05 -22.53
CA PHE A 78 -4.49 -6.43 -22.62
C PHE A 78 -4.90 -6.83 -24.05
N ALA A 79 -5.42 -5.89 -24.84
CA ALA A 79 -5.76 -6.13 -26.24
C ALA A 79 -4.54 -6.38 -27.12
N THR A 80 -3.33 -5.98 -26.70
CA THR A 80 -2.10 -6.29 -27.43
C THR A 80 -1.54 -7.68 -27.12
N LEU A 81 -1.93 -8.30 -26.00
CA LEU A 81 -1.34 -9.58 -25.59
C LEU A 81 -1.70 -10.73 -26.56
N PRO A 82 -0.80 -11.70 -26.77
CA PRO A 82 -1.08 -12.88 -27.58
C PRO A 82 -2.30 -13.67 -27.06
N SER A 83 -3.00 -14.36 -27.96
CA SER A 83 -4.20 -15.17 -27.62
C SER A 83 -3.92 -16.36 -26.69
N THR A 84 -2.65 -16.75 -26.52
CA THR A 84 -2.20 -17.75 -25.55
C THR A 84 -2.15 -17.23 -24.12
N VAL A 85 -2.41 -15.93 -23.92
CA VAL A 85 -2.36 -15.25 -22.64
C VAL A 85 -3.78 -15.04 -22.11
N SER A 86 -3.99 -15.46 -20.87
CA SER A 86 -5.15 -15.03 -20.08
C SER A 86 -4.72 -13.94 -19.10
N TRP A 87 -5.64 -13.06 -18.72
CA TRP A 87 -5.35 -12.01 -17.75
C TRP A 87 -6.40 -12.00 -16.63
N LEU A 88 -5.99 -11.50 -15.47
CA LEU A 88 -6.89 -11.15 -14.38
C LEU A 88 -6.49 -9.80 -13.80
N ALA A 89 -7.48 -9.01 -13.41
CA ALA A 89 -7.30 -7.70 -12.81
C ALA A 89 -7.91 -7.70 -11.40
N VAL A 90 -7.16 -7.22 -10.42
CA VAL A 90 -7.60 -7.07 -9.03
C VAL A 90 -7.66 -5.59 -8.70
N GLY A 91 -8.84 -5.12 -8.28
CA GLY A 91 -9.10 -3.73 -7.95
C GLY A 91 -10.18 -3.60 -6.88
N ARG A 92 -10.46 -2.36 -6.47
CA ARG A 92 -11.48 -2.08 -5.42
C ARG A 92 -12.81 -1.56 -5.96
N ALA A 93 -12.81 -0.97 -7.15
CA ALA A 93 -14.01 -0.42 -7.75
C ALA A 93 -15.02 -1.53 -8.07
N PRO A 94 -16.34 -1.28 -7.93
CA PRO A 94 -17.38 -2.20 -8.34
C PRO A 94 -17.20 -2.63 -9.81
N PRO A 95 -17.43 -3.91 -10.16
CA PRO A 95 -17.23 -4.40 -11.53
C PRO A 95 -17.99 -3.60 -12.61
N ASP A 96 -19.18 -3.11 -12.30
CA ASP A 96 -20.03 -2.31 -13.18
C ASP A 96 -19.51 -0.88 -13.43
N GLU A 97 -18.58 -0.40 -12.62
CA GLU A 97 -17.95 0.92 -12.75
C GLU A 97 -16.58 0.85 -13.44
N VAL A 98 -16.08 -0.34 -13.77
CA VAL A 98 -14.74 -0.53 -14.33
C VAL A 98 -14.81 -0.97 -15.80
N PRO A 99 -14.28 -0.20 -16.76
CA PRO A 99 -14.33 -0.54 -18.19
C PRO A 99 -13.77 -1.92 -18.54
N LEU A 100 -12.77 -2.41 -17.79
CA LEU A 100 -12.17 -3.73 -17.97
C LEU A 100 -13.20 -4.86 -17.97
N THR A 101 -14.31 -4.72 -17.23
CA THR A 101 -15.28 -5.81 -17.10
C THR A 101 -16.05 -6.10 -18.37
N GLN A 102 -16.11 -5.14 -19.30
CA GLN A 102 -16.65 -5.35 -20.65
C GLN A 102 -15.85 -6.39 -21.44
N TYR A 103 -14.58 -6.60 -21.07
CA TYR A 103 -13.64 -7.50 -21.72
C TYR A 103 -13.30 -8.72 -20.86
N THR A 104 -13.84 -8.82 -19.64
CA THR A 104 -13.68 -10.01 -18.79
C THR A 104 -14.78 -11.03 -19.04
N ALA A 105 -14.43 -12.32 -18.99
CA ALA A 105 -15.43 -13.39 -19.00
C ALA A 105 -16.17 -13.54 -17.66
N ARG A 106 -15.54 -13.14 -16.54
CA ARG A 106 -16.07 -13.32 -15.19
C ARG A 106 -15.51 -12.27 -14.23
N SER A 107 -16.36 -11.77 -13.34
CA SER A 107 -15.97 -11.03 -12.15
C SER A 107 -16.15 -11.89 -10.90
N ILE A 108 -15.22 -11.76 -9.94
CA ILE A 108 -15.28 -12.43 -8.64
C ILE A 108 -15.21 -11.34 -7.57
N ARG A 109 -16.28 -11.20 -6.81
CA ARG A 109 -16.33 -10.28 -5.67
C ARG A 109 -15.77 -10.98 -4.44
N ILE A 110 -14.83 -10.31 -3.76
CA ILE A 110 -14.35 -10.72 -2.44
C ILE A 110 -14.99 -9.79 -1.41
N ASP A 111 -15.92 -10.31 -0.64
CA ASP A 111 -16.58 -9.54 0.41
C ASP A 111 -15.67 -9.33 1.62
N ARG A 112 -16.05 -8.37 2.46
CA ARG A 112 -15.38 -8.12 3.73
C ARG A 112 -15.39 -9.37 4.60
N TYR A 113 -14.34 -9.55 5.41
CA TYR A 113 -14.30 -10.68 6.34
C TYR A 113 -15.47 -10.63 7.32
N GLY A 114 -16.12 -11.77 7.50
CA GLY A 114 -17.01 -11.96 8.64
C GLY A 114 -16.23 -11.84 9.96
N ARG A 115 -16.89 -11.36 11.01
CA ARG A 115 -16.26 -11.12 12.31
C ARG A 115 -15.49 -12.33 12.84
N GLN A 116 -16.10 -13.52 12.80
CA GLN A 116 -15.44 -14.75 13.31
C GLN A 116 -14.23 -15.12 12.46
N ALA A 117 -14.34 -15.10 11.14
CA ALA A 117 -13.20 -15.37 10.24
C ALA A 117 -12.03 -14.41 10.50
N LEU A 118 -12.32 -13.14 10.83
CA LEU A 118 -11.29 -12.18 11.17
C LEU A 118 -10.63 -12.45 12.54
N VAL A 119 -11.39 -12.93 13.53
CA VAL A 119 -10.84 -13.41 14.80
C VAL A 119 -9.91 -14.61 14.58
N ASP A 120 -10.30 -15.53 13.71
CA ASP A 120 -9.48 -16.71 13.38
C ASP A 120 -8.17 -16.28 12.69
N VAL A 121 -8.23 -15.33 11.75
CA VAL A 121 -7.03 -14.73 11.13
C VAL A 121 -6.10 -14.11 12.18
N LEU A 122 -6.64 -13.32 13.11
CA LEU A 122 -5.82 -12.66 14.15
C LEU A 122 -5.17 -13.68 15.08
N THR A 123 -5.92 -14.70 15.49
CA THR A 123 -5.44 -15.74 16.41
C THR A 123 -4.37 -16.59 15.73
N ALA A 124 -4.60 -17.04 14.50
CA ALA A 124 -3.62 -17.80 13.73
C ALA A 124 -2.31 -17.02 13.54
N ARG A 125 -2.38 -15.73 13.19
CA ARG A 125 -1.18 -14.90 13.01
C ARG A 125 -0.45 -14.59 14.32
N ALA A 126 -1.18 -14.50 15.44
CA ALA A 126 -0.57 -14.34 16.77
C ALA A 126 0.17 -15.62 17.21
N ASP A 127 -0.35 -16.79 16.85
CA ASP A 127 0.25 -18.09 17.17
C ASP A 127 1.43 -18.44 16.25
N ASP A 128 1.39 -18.08 14.97
CA ASP A 128 2.48 -18.31 14.00
C ASP A 128 3.67 -17.35 14.18
N GLY A 129 3.44 -16.18 14.80
CA GLY A 129 4.41 -15.09 14.85
C GLY A 129 5.14 -14.90 16.18
N THR A 130 4.73 -15.53 17.29
CA THR A 130 5.29 -15.24 18.63
C THR A 130 5.04 -16.37 19.65
N ALA A 131 5.64 -16.30 20.84
CA ALA A 131 5.35 -17.21 21.96
C ALA A 131 3.84 -17.32 22.23
N ARG A 132 3.35 -18.52 22.60
CA ARG A 132 1.91 -18.79 22.82
C ARG A 132 1.21 -17.69 23.64
N ARG A 133 0.05 -17.22 23.17
CA ARG A 133 -0.88 -16.27 23.85
C ARG A 133 -0.42 -14.80 23.97
N VAL A 134 0.28 -14.24 22.98
CA VAL A 134 0.55 -12.78 22.94
C VAL A 134 -0.71 -11.92 22.82
N LEU A 135 -1.78 -12.47 22.23
CA LEU A 135 -3.08 -11.82 22.06
C LEU A 135 -4.18 -12.76 22.55
N ALA A 136 -4.93 -12.35 23.56
CA ALA A 136 -6.07 -13.12 24.06
C ALA A 136 -7.24 -13.11 23.06
N TYR A 137 -8.06 -14.15 23.07
CA TYR A 137 -9.22 -14.28 22.17
C TYR A 137 -10.18 -13.09 22.28
N ASP A 138 -10.48 -12.62 23.49
CA ASP A 138 -11.37 -11.46 23.67
C ASP A 138 -10.79 -10.17 23.08
N HIS A 139 -9.46 -10.00 23.15
CA HIS A 139 -8.77 -8.88 22.51
C HIS A 139 -8.85 -8.99 20.98
N ALA A 140 -8.66 -10.20 20.42
CA ALA A 140 -8.83 -10.46 18.99
C ALA A 140 -10.27 -10.18 18.54
N ARG A 141 -11.28 -10.61 19.32
CA ARG A 141 -12.70 -10.33 19.07
C ARG A 141 -13.00 -8.84 19.02
N ARG A 142 -12.47 -8.07 19.97
CA ARG A 142 -12.65 -6.62 20.03
C ARG A 142 -12.01 -5.91 18.84
N ILE A 143 -10.81 -6.33 18.44
CA ILE A 143 -10.11 -5.79 17.25
C ILE A 143 -10.88 -6.13 15.97
N ALA A 144 -11.34 -7.37 15.82
CA ALA A 144 -12.10 -7.82 14.65
C ALA A 144 -13.44 -7.07 14.52
N GLU A 145 -14.12 -6.80 15.63
CA GLU A 145 -15.33 -5.98 15.65
C GLU A 145 -15.05 -4.54 15.21
N TRP A 146 -13.99 -3.92 15.73
CA TRP A 146 -13.62 -2.55 15.33
C TRP A 146 -13.19 -2.46 13.86
N ALA A 147 -12.50 -3.47 13.34
CA ALA A 147 -11.92 -3.46 12.00
C ALA A 147 -12.96 -3.61 10.87
N ASP A 148 -14.21 -3.97 11.19
CA ASP A 148 -15.34 -4.06 10.25
C ASP A 148 -14.99 -4.84 8.97
N GLY A 149 -14.37 -6.02 9.16
CA GLY A 149 -14.01 -6.95 8.08
C GLY A 149 -12.76 -6.56 7.28
N ASN A 150 -12.04 -5.50 7.66
CA ASN A 150 -10.76 -5.13 7.05
C ASN A 150 -9.58 -5.83 7.76
N ALA A 151 -9.02 -6.85 7.13
CA ALA A 151 -7.91 -7.63 7.69
C ALA A 151 -6.64 -6.79 7.93
N HIS A 152 -6.34 -5.83 7.05
CA HIS A 152 -5.17 -4.96 7.23
C HIS A 152 -5.32 -4.09 8.49
N HIS A 153 -6.50 -3.51 8.73
CA HIS A 153 -6.76 -2.73 9.95
C HIS A 153 -6.64 -3.60 11.19
N ALA A 154 -7.27 -4.77 11.19
CA ALA A 154 -7.22 -5.71 12.30
C ALA A 154 -5.79 -6.14 12.64
N LEU A 155 -5.02 -6.57 11.64
CA LEU A 155 -3.62 -6.98 11.82
C LEU A 155 -2.74 -5.82 12.28
N SER A 156 -2.98 -4.61 11.78
CA SER A 156 -2.25 -3.42 12.22
C SER A 156 -2.52 -3.10 13.69
N ALA A 157 -3.78 -3.14 14.12
CA ALA A 157 -4.14 -2.92 15.52
C ALA A 157 -3.59 -4.04 16.43
N ALA A 158 -3.66 -5.30 16.00
CA ALA A 158 -3.06 -6.42 16.74
C ALA A 158 -1.54 -6.26 16.89
N PHE A 159 -0.84 -5.90 15.80
CA PHE A 159 0.59 -5.63 15.84
C PHE A 159 0.93 -4.51 16.83
N VAL A 160 0.19 -3.38 16.77
CA VAL A 160 0.44 -2.26 17.68
C VAL A 160 0.17 -2.64 19.14
N ALA A 161 -0.88 -3.41 19.43
CA ALA A 161 -1.17 -3.85 20.78
C ALA A 161 -0.05 -4.74 21.35
N VAL A 162 0.47 -5.67 20.54
CA VAL A 162 1.56 -6.57 20.94
C VAL A 162 2.89 -5.81 21.04
N ASP A 163 3.21 -4.90 20.11
CA ASP A 163 4.44 -4.10 20.18
C ASP A 163 4.47 -3.23 21.44
N ARG A 164 3.33 -2.64 21.82
CA ARG A 164 3.21 -1.87 23.06
C ARG A 164 3.46 -2.72 24.30
N ALA A 165 2.82 -3.89 24.38
CA ALA A 165 3.07 -4.82 25.47
C ALA A 165 4.55 -5.21 25.56
N ARG A 166 5.18 -5.48 24.41
CA ARG A 166 6.60 -5.85 24.34
C ARG A 166 7.52 -4.72 24.78
N VAL A 167 7.24 -3.48 24.38
CA VAL A 167 8.00 -2.29 24.81
C VAL A 167 7.92 -2.10 26.32
N ASP A 168 6.78 -2.43 26.93
CA ASP A 168 6.59 -2.41 28.38
C ASP A 168 7.09 -3.68 29.09
N GLY A 169 7.80 -4.57 28.39
CA GLY A 169 8.37 -5.81 28.95
C GLY A 169 7.34 -6.91 29.25
N ARG A 170 6.12 -6.79 28.73
CA ARG A 170 5.02 -7.76 28.94
C ARG A 170 4.96 -8.77 27.80
N ALA A 171 4.64 -10.01 28.15
CA ALA A 171 4.52 -11.12 27.19
C ALA A 171 3.18 -11.12 26.42
N SER A 172 2.17 -10.40 26.90
CA SER A 172 0.83 -10.38 26.29
C SER A 172 0.21 -9.00 26.32
N ALA A 173 -0.56 -8.68 25.28
CA ALA A 173 -1.35 -7.45 25.21
C ALA A 173 -2.44 -7.42 26.28
N SER A 174 -2.55 -6.28 26.96
CA SER A 174 -3.62 -5.94 27.89
C SER A 174 -4.76 -5.22 27.16
N GLU A 175 -5.91 -5.07 27.82
CA GLU A 175 -7.04 -4.31 27.30
C GLU A 175 -6.70 -2.82 27.06
N ALA A 176 -5.76 -2.26 27.84
CA ALA A 176 -5.25 -0.92 27.65
C ALA A 176 -4.43 -0.80 26.35
N ASP A 177 -3.63 -1.82 26.01
CA ASP A 177 -2.87 -1.85 24.76
C ASP A 177 -3.78 -1.94 23.55
N VAL A 178 -4.82 -2.78 23.62
CA VAL A 178 -5.83 -2.93 22.55
C VAL A 178 -6.56 -1.61 22.32
N THR A 179 -6.99 -0.95 23.40
CA THR A 179 -7.65 0.35 23.32
C THR A 179 -6.75 1.40 22.66
N ALA A 180 -5.48 1.45 23.07
CA ALA A 180 -4.51 2.37 22.50
C ALA A 180 -4.20 2.04 21.03
N ALA A 181 -4.10 0.76 20.68
CA ALA A 181 -3.81 0.30 19.32
C ALA A 181 -4.94 0.63 18.34
N ILE A 182 -6.19 0.42 18.73
CA ILE A 182 -7.38 0.82 17.96
C ILE A 182 -7.37 2.32 17.67
N ARG A 183 -6.98 3.15 18.66
CA ARG A 183 -6.87 4.61 18.49
C ARG A 183 -5.69 5.04 17.63
N ALA A 184 -4.63 4.23 17.59
CA ALA A 184 -3.42 4.53 16.84
C ALA A 184 -3.56 4.26 15.34
N VAL A 185 -4.52 3.42 14.92
CA VAL A 185 -4.80 3.19 13.50
C VAL A 185 -5.80 4.25 12.99
N PRO A 186 -5.46 5.05 11.97
CA PRO A 186 -6.37 6.05 11.42
C PRO A 186 -7.68 5.43 10.89
N ARG A 187 -8.81 6.11 11.05
CA ARG A 187 -10.12 5.61 10.58
C ARG A 187 -10.16 5.41 9.06
N GLU A 188 -9.64 6.38 8.31
CA GLU A 188 -9.50 6.32 6.85
C GLU A 188 -8.10 5.83 6.44
N SER A 189 -7.62 4.77 7.10
CA SER A 189 -6.29 4.25 6.83
C SER A 189 -6.19 3.63 5.43
N VAL A 190 -5.17 4.02 4.69
CA VAL A 190 -4.69 3.30 3.51
C VAL A 190 -3.90 2.06 3.93
N SER A 191 -3.76 1.10 3.01
CA SER A 191 -2.93 -0.08 3.22
C SER A 191 -1.45 0.32 3.29
N LEU A 192 -0.69 -0.30 4.20
CA LEU A 192 0.76 -0.14 4.27
C LEU A 192 1.45 -0.59 2.98
N GLY A 193 0.90 -1.56 2.25
CA GLY A 193 1.43 -1.96 0.94
C GLY A 193 1.52 -0.78 -0.03
N ARG A 194 0.55 0.13 0.02
CA ARG A 194 0.55 1.36 -0.78
C ARG A 194 1.67 2.31 -0.38
N VAL A 195 1.93 2.43 0.92
CA VAL A 195 3.01 3.27 1.45
C VAL A 195 4.39 2.67 1.12
N LEU A 196 4.50 1.34 1.20
CA LEU A 196 5.74 0.60 0.92
C LEU A 196 6.08 0.54 -0.58
N ALA A 197 5.09 0.65 -1.45
CA ALA A 197 5.27 0.76 -2.90
C ALA A 197 5.76 2.15 -3.35
N LEU A 198 5.74 3.16 -2.47
CA LEU A 198 6.22 4.50 -2.83
C LEU A 198 7.72 4.51 -3.13
N PRO A 199 8.18 5.43 -4.00
CA PRO A 199 9.60 5.72 -4.19
C PRO A 199 10.34 5.93 -2.86
N GLU A 200 11.58 5.45 -2.78
CA GLU A 200 12.38 5.44 -1.56
C GLU A 200 12.51 6.83 -0.91
N ASN A 201 12.70 7.88 -1.72
CA ASN A 201 12.76 9.25 -1.25
C ASN A 201 11.45 9.71 -0.57
N LYS A 202 10.28 9.32 -1.11
CA LYS A 202 8.98 9.59 -0.48
C LYS A 202 8.79 8.77 0.80
N ARG A 203 9.21 7.49 0.81
CA ARG A 203 9.19 6.66 2.02
C ARG A 203 10.07 7.23 3.13
N ARG A 204 11.25 7.76 2.78
CA ARG A 204 12.16 8.41 3.72
C ARG A 204 11.55 9.68 4.32
N VAL A 205 10.95 10.54 3.50
CA VAL A 205 10.20 11.70 4.00
C VAL A 205 9.09 11.27 4.95
N LEU A 206 8.33 10.22 4.63
CA LEU A 206 7.30 9.70 5.54
C LEU A 206 7.87 9.13 6.84
N ALA A 207 9.02 8.45 6.80
CA ALA A 207 9.72 7.93 7.98
C ALA A 207 10.15 9.05 8.93
N THR A 208 10.64 10.16 8.40
CA THR A 208 10.92 11.36 9.20
C THR A 208 9.62 11.95 9.74
N VAL A 209 8.60 12.15 8.92
CA VAL A 209 7.29 12.72 9.34
C VAL A 209 6.64 11.95 10.49
N VAL A 210 6.68 10.61 10.49
CA VAL A 210 6.10 9.81 11.58
C VAL A 210 6.90 9.88 12.89
N SER A 211 8.15 10.35 12.81
CA SER A 211 9.06 10.49 13.95
C SER A 211 9.05 11.90 14.54
N LEU A 212 8.46 12.88 13.85
CA LEU A 212 8.35 14.26 14.30
C LEU A 212 7.39 14.44 15.48
N ASP A 213 7.75 15.37 16.36
CA ASP A 213 6.90 15.78 17.45
C ASP A 213 5.62 16.49 16.94
N PRO A 214 4.50 16.42 17.68
CA PRO A 214 3.27 17.11 17.30
C PRO A 214 3.44 18.62 17.06
N THR A 215 4.39 19.26 17.75
CA THR A 215 4.70 20.70 17.61
C THR A 215 5.33 21.04 16.27
N GLU A 216 6.11 20.11 15.70
CA GLU A 216 6.74 20.23 14.38
C GLU A 216 5.76 19.92 13.25
N ARG A 217 4.58 19.36 13.58
CA ARG A 217 3.50 19.03 12.65
C ARG A 217 2.32 20.00 12.69
N THR A 218 2.53 21.22 13.19
CA THR A 218 1.48 22.24 13.32
C THR A 218 1.07 22.88 11.99
N SER A 219 1.95 22.86 10.98
CA SER A 219 1.65 23.32 9.62
C SER A 219 2.53 22.60 8.60
N VAL A 220 2.11 22.60 7.32
CA VAL A 220 2.93 22.07 6.21
C VAL A 220 4.32 22.71 6.18
N SER A 221 4.44 24.02 6.46
CA SER A 221 5.76 24.68 6.47
C SER A 221 6.62 24.17 7.61
N ALA A 222 6.09 24.13 8.84
CA ALA A 222 6.83 23.62 9.99
C ALA A 222 7.27 22.17 9.79
N THR A 223 6.40 21.33 9.22
CA THR A 223 6.75 19.94 8.89
C THR A 223 7.82 19.87 7.81
N THR A 224 7.76 20.73 6.80
CA THR A 224 8.81 20.80 5.76
C THR A 224 10.16 21.14 6.39
N ASP A 225 10.20 22.17 7.23
CA ASP A 225 11.42 22.65 7.84
C ASP A 225 12.04 21.59 8.77
N ALA A 226 11.20 20.90 9.56
CA ALA A 226 11.64 19.81 10.42
C ALA A 226 12.15 18.59 9.63
N VAL A 227 11.49 18.23 8.52
CA VAL A 227 11.96 17.12 7.65
C VAL A 227 13.29 17.45 6.99
N VAL A 228 13.48 18.69 6.53
CA VAL A 228 14.75 19.13 5.90
C VAL A 228 15.89 19.21 6.91
N ALA A 229 15.58 19.44 8.19
CA ALA A 229 16.59 19.44 9.25
C ALA A 229 17.10 18.03 9.60
N ASP A 230 16.42 16.97 9.16
CA ASP A 230 16.85 15.57 9.37
C ASP A 230 18.01 15.23 8.41
N PRO A 231 19.19 14.83 8.92
CA PRO A 231 20.38 14.58 8.09
C PRO A 231 20.25 13.37 7.16
N SER A 232 19.25 12.51 7.37
CA SER A 232 18.95 11.41 6.44
C SER A 232 18.26 11.90 5.15
N VAL A 233 17.69 13.11 5.16
CA VAL A 233 16.92 13.66 4.05
C VAL A 233 17.77 14.62 3.22
N ASP A 234 18.36 14.10 2.15
CA ASP A 234 19.08 14.91 1.15
C ASP A 234 18.10 15.44 0.08
N LEU A 235 17.20 16.35 0.48
CA LEU A 235 16.20 16.97 -0.39
C LEU A 235 16.02 18.46 -0.07
N SER A 236 15.74 19.26 -1.10
CA SER A 236 15.37 20.66 -0.91
C SER A 236 14.01 20.81 -0.20
N ALA A 237 13.82 21.92 0.51
CA ALA A 237 12.53 22.27 1.12
C ALA A 237 11.38 22.34 0.08
N ALA A 238 11.68 22.81 -1.14
CA ALA A 238 10.70 22.82 -2.22
C ALA A 238 10.27 21.41 -2.64
N THR A 239 11.23 20.47 -2.73
CA THR A 239 10.97 19.08 -3.05
C THR A 239 10.16 18.38 -1.95
N VAL A 240 10.55 18.56 -0.69
CA VAL A 240 9.83 17.99 0.46
C VAL A 240 8.40 18.51 0.50
N ARG A 241 8.20 19.83 0.38
CA ARG A 241 6.87 20.44 0.34
C ARG A 241 6.03 19.88 -0.81
N ARG A 242 6.60 19.72 -2.00
CA ARG A 242 5.93 19.08 -3.14
C ARG A 242 5.49 17.66 -2.81
N PHE A 243 6.37 16.85 -2.22
CA PHE A 243 6.03 15.48 -1.81
C PHE A 243 4.91 15.44 -0.79
N LEU A 244 4.90 16.32 0.22
CA LEU A 244 3.80 16.39 1.20
C LEU A 244 2.44 16.64 0.52
N TYR A 245 2.40 17.52 -0.50
CA TYR A 245 1.18 17.76 -1.26
C TYR A 245 0.79 16.59 -2.16
N GLU A 246 1.74 15.99 -2.89
CA GLU A 246 1.48 14.81 -3.73
C GLU A 246 0.97 13.62 -2.88
N LEU A 247 1.55 13.41 -1.69
CA LEU A 247 1.13 12.37 -0.76
C LEU A 247 -0.26 12.67 -0.16
N ALA A 248 -0.61 13.94 0.00
CA ALA A 248 -1.95 14.34 0.41
C ALA A 248 -2.99 14.16 -0.71
N GLU A 249 -2.63 14.48 -1.94
CA GLU A 249 -3.47 14.30 -3.13
C GLU A 249 -3.78 12.82 -3.38
N THR A 250 -2.78 11.96 -3.19
CA THR A 250 -2.96 10.52 -3.25
C THR A 250 -3.65 9.96 -1.99
N GLY A 251 -3.81 10.72 -0.91
CA GLY A 251 -4.49 10.30 0.32
C GLY A 251 -3.65 9.42 1.26
N VAL A 252 -2.33 9.34 1.04
CA VAL A 252 -1.39 8.76 2.02
C VAL A 252 -1.24 9.68 3.24
N LEU A 253 -1.30 10.99 2.99
CA LEU A 253 -1.47 12.01 4.00
C LEU A 253 -2.87 12.63 3.90
N GLU A 254 -3.33 13.21 5.00
CA GLU A 254 -4.49 14.08 5.04
C GLU A 254 -4.03 15.51 5.27
N ARG A 255 -4.63 16.45 4.55
CA ARG A 255 -4.43 17.88 4.84
C ARG A 255 -5.57 18.41 5.69
N VAL A 256 -5.32 18.53 6.98
CA VAL A 256 -6.29 19.03 7.97
C VAL A 256 -6.13 20.54 8.10
N GLN A 257 -7.23 21.28 7.98
CA GLN A 257 -7.24 22.71 8.26
C GLN A 257 -7.15 22.91 9.77
N THR A 258 -6.18 23.70 10.22
CA THR A 258 -6.10 24.09 11.63
C THR A 258 -7.00 25.30 11.83
N GLU A 259 -7.78 25.32 12.90
CA GLU A 259 -8.59 26.49 13.25
C GLU A 259 -7.65 27.69 13.48
N GLY A 260 -7.83 28.75 12.69
CA GLY A 260 -7.07 29.98 12.79
C GLY A 260 -8.02 31.14 13.08
N THR A 261 -7.70 31.95 14.09
CA THR A 261 -8.46 33.16 14.46
C THR A 261 -8.08 34.40 13.64
N GLY A 262 -7.24 34.25 12.61
CA GLY A 262 -6.72 35.35 11.78
C GLY A 262 -7.44 35.53 10.44
N LYS A 263 -7.32 36.72 9.83
CA LYS A 263 -7.78 36.98 8.45
C LYS A 263 -6.83 36.33 7.44
N GLY A 264 -7.24 35.20 6.85
CA GLY A 264 -6.49 34.49 5.80
C GLY A 264 -6.96 33.05 5.61
N ARG A 265 -6.42 32.32 4.62
CA ARG A 265 -6.63 30.87 4.51
C ARG A 265 -6.00 30.21 5.75
N PRO A 266 -6.75 29.43 6.55
CA PRO A 266 -6.21 28.81 7.75
C PRO A 266 -5.00 27.94 7.41
N PRO A 267 -3.94 27.95 8.24
CA PRO A 267 -2.81 27.07 8.02
C PRO A 267 -3.30 25.62 8.04
N SER A 268 -2.77 24.82 7.13
CA SER A 268 -3.08 23.40 7.11
C SER A 268 -1.89 22.59 7.59
N ARG A 269 -2.16 21.50 8.30
CA ARG A 269 -1.17 20.51 8.71
C ARG A 269 -1.39 19.20 7.95
N VAL A 270 -0.40 18.32 8.02
CA VAL A 270 -0.49 16.96 7.47
C VAL A 270 -0.65 15.93 8.58
N GLU A 271 -1.59 15.02 8.39
CA GLU A 271 -1.77 13.85 9.24
C GLU A 271 -1.58 12.58 8.42
N VAL A 272 -1.05 11.53 9.04
CA VAL A 272 -0.80 10.26 8.36
C VAL A 272 -2.09 9.46 8.26
N ARG A 273 -2.39 8.94 7.07
CA ARG A 273 -3.53 8.05 6.83
C ARG A 273 -3.10 6.59 6.78
N PHE A 274 -2.11 6.19 7.57
CA PHE A 274 -1.66 4.79 7.66
C PHE A 274 -1.20 4.45 9.08
N PRO A 275 -1.06 3.17 9.43
CA PRO A 275 -0.64 2.73 10.76
C PRO A 275 0.85 3.08 11.02
N ALA A 276 1.12 4.29 11.49
CA ALA A 276 2.47 4.85 11.62
C ALA A 276 3.42 4.00 12.49
N THR A 277 2.91 3.44 13.60
CA THR A 277 3.71 2.57 14.47
C THR A 277 4.17 1.32 13.74
N VAL A 278 3.31 0.70 12.93
CA VAL A 278 3.67 -0.49 12.13
C VAL A 278 4.68 -0.10 11.05
N PHE A 279 4.42 1.00 10.33
CA PHE A 279 5.33 1.50 9.30
C PHE A 279 6.74 1.73 9.84
N ARG A 280 6.87 2.44 10.98
CA ARG A 280 8.18 2.68 11.62
C ARG A 280 8.90 1.36 11.96
N ARG A 281 8.20 0.39 12.53
CA ARG A 281 8.79 -0.92 12.87
C ARG A 281 9.23 -1.74 11.66
N LEU A 282 8.63 -1.52 10.50
CA LEU A 282 9.02 -2.16 9.25
C LEU A 282 10.21 -1.45 8.60
N THR A 283 10.28 -0.12 8.70
CA THR A 283 11.41 0.66 8.16
C THR A 283 12.66 0.57 9.03
N ASP A 284 12.54 0.47 10.35
CA ASP A 284 13.68 0.30 11.27
C ASP A 284 14.39 -1.05 11.08
N ARG A 285 13.75 -2.00 10.40
CA ARG A 285 14.26 -3.36 10.16
C ARG A 285 14.89 -3.54 8.77
N GLN A 286 14.83 -2.51 7.92
CA GLN A 286 15.45 -2.49 6.58
C GLN A 286 16.77 -1.74 6.65
#